data_AF-A0A853I4R4-F1
#
_entry.id   AF-A0A853I4R4-F1
#
_cell.length_a   1.000
_cell.length_b   1.000
_cell.length_c   1.000
_cell.angle_alpha   90.00
_cell.angle_beta   90.00
_cell.angle_gamma   90.00
#
_symmetry.space_group_name_H-M   'P 1'
#
loop_
_entity.id
_entity.type
_entity.pdbx_description
1 polymer ?
#
loop_
_entity_poly.entity_id
_entity_poly.type
_entity_poly.pdbx_seq_one_letter_code
_entity_poly.pdbx_strand_id
1 'polypeptide(L)'
;MTRIRFWLFFLFIIVSLGAVMWQRASEEQRRELLAQVGIQLPDNKITYQPIQKIPIAEEKPISKTTIEVEGWQMGDYKCAPTTRKVTEVEPTSRIYKWVDEQGKVHFTDKVPQQQKVADLSKKYTKKAQYFRLTVEQQGDSLPNWMKAKLTADTQKIFHIMTSNMSLADLRQVTLTIKVFDQLEQFSRYRSEVAPTLKTNSGFYNPKLNVAAVMRQRSDKTTYAVARHEATHVIIAGLFGFIPSWFTEGLAEYFEQMELSGQLAIIKPNRGWLRLLASQQQQNQLMGLDQYLSFSGRAWYEQDLATMYATAWSIIYFLMEQPDTQIMLSKYMKALSANKCQVLDAKVFFEQNYPGGLKALDQQWQYWLGSLSITAHRY
;
A
#
# COMPACT_ATOMS: atom_id res chain seq x y z
N MET A 1 47.72 -25.71 -28.93
CA MET A 1 46.95 -25.06 -27.84
C MET A 1 46.08 -23.86 -28.27
N THR A 2 46.28 -23.27 -29.45
CA THR A 2 45.57 -22.05 -29.89
C THR A 2 44.15 -22.29 -30.42
N ARG A 3 43.89 -23.41 -31.13
CA ARG A 3 42.55 -23.71 -31.68
C ARG A 3 41.48 -24.02 -30.63
N ILE A 4 41.81 -24.74 -29.55
CA ILE A 4 40.86 -25.09 -28.48
C ILE A 4 40.45 -23.85 -27.68
N ARG A 5 41.40 -22.94 -27.41
CA ARG A 5 41.12 -21.66 -26.74
C ARG A 5 40.22 -20.75 -27.58
N PHE A 6 40.39 -20.76 -28.90
CA PHE A 6 39.51 -20.01 -29.81
C PHE A 6 38.06 -20.53 -29.77
N TRP A 7 37.86 -21.86 -29.82
CA TRP A 7 36.53 -22.45 -29.74
C TRP A 7 35.86 -22.26 -28.37
N LEU A 8 36.61 -22.34 -27.27
CA LEU A 8 36.07 -22.06 -25.93
C LEU A 8 35.69 -20.59 -25.76
N PHE A 9 36.49 -19.67 -26.29
CA PHE A 9 36.17 -18.24 -26.28
C PHE A 9 34.95 -17.92 -27.15
N PHE A 10 34.83 -18.56 -28.32
CA PHE A 10 33.68 -18.40 -29.20
C PHE A 10 32.38 -18.96 -28.59
N LEU A 11 32.45 -20.13 -27.94
CA LEU A 11 31.34 -20.71 -27.20
C LEU A 11 30.91 -19.79 -26.04
N PHE A 12 31.87 -19.24 -25.30
CA PHE A 12 31.60 -18.31 -24.20
C PHE A 12 30.88 -17.05 -24.69
N ILE A 13 31.30 -16.49 -25.83
CA ILE A 13 30.62 -15.34 -26.45
C ILE A 13 29.19 -15.68 -26.84
N ILE A 14 28.94 -16.84 -27.47
CA ILE A 14 27.60 -17.28 -27.87
C ILE A 14 26.69 -17.45 -26.65
N VAL A 15 27.17 -18.11 -25.59
CA VAL A 15 26.40 -18.31 -24.35
C VAL A 15 26.13 -16.97 -23.65
N SER A 16 27.10 -16.07 -23.64
CA SER A 16 26.96 -14.73 -23.05
C SER A 16 25.93 -13.87 -23.80
N LEU A 17 25.98 -13.87 -25.13
CA LEU A 17 25.00 -13.20 -25.98
C LEU A 17 23.60 -13.81 -25.82
N GLY A 18 23.51 -15.14 -25.72
CA GLY A 18 22.26 -15.84 -25.42
C GLY A 18 21.67 -15.44 -24.08
N ALA A 19 22.50 -15.34 -23.02
CA ALA A 19 22.05 -14.90 -21.70
C ALA A 19 21.60 -13.43 -21.66
N VAL A 20 22.27 -12.54 -22.39
CA VAL A 20 21.89 -11.12 -22.50
C VAL A 20 20.58 -10.98 -23.29
N MET A 21 20.43 -11.72 -24.38
CA MET A 21 19.18 -11.78 -25.16
C MET A 21 18.04 -12.33 -24.30
N TRP A 22 18.29 -13.37 -23.52
CA TRP A 22 17.32 -13.97 -22.59
C TRP A 22 16.85 -12.97 -21.53
N GLN A 23 17.76 -12.22 -20.91
CA GLN A 23 17.41 -11.20 -19.92
C GLN A 23 16.57 -10.06 -20.50
N ARG A 24 16.76 -9.71 -21.77
CA ARG A 24 16.02 -8.62 -22.44
C ARG A 24 14.74 -9.06 -23.14
N ALA A 25 14.55 -10.35 -23.40
CA ALA A 25 13.37 -10.89 -24.04
C ALA A 25 12.11 -10.80 -23.15
N SER A 26 10.96 -10.53 -23.77
CA SER A 26 9.66 -10.62 -23.10
C SER A 26 9.31 -12.08 -22.75
N GLU A 27 8.36 -12.29 -21.83
CA GLU A 27 7.84 -13.62 -21.48
C GLU A 27 7.38 -14.42 -22.72
N GLU A 28 6.74 -13.75 -23.67
CA GLU A 28 6.25 -14.35 -24.91
C GLU A 28 7.41 -14.79 -25.82
N GLN A 29 8.43 -13.94 -25.97
CA GLN A 29 9.64 -14.27 -26.73
C GLN A 29 10.44 -15.42 -26.10
N ARG A 30 10.51 -15.49 -24.76
CA ARG A 30 11.16 -16.60 -24.05
C ARG A 30 10.40 -17.91 -24.25
N ARG A 31 9.06 -17.87 -24.19
CA ARG A 31 8.20 -19.04 -24.46
C ARG A 31 8.38 -19.55 -25.89
N GLU A 32 8.43 -18.65 -26.86
CA GLU A 32 8.66 -19.00 -28.26
C GLU A 32 10.04 -19.62 -28.48
N LEU A 33 11.09 -19.05 -27.86
CA LEU A 33 12.44 -19.63 -27.89
C LEU A 33 12.49 -21.02 -27.25
N LEU A 34 11.82 -21.21 -26.10
CA LEU A 34 11.76 -22.51 -25.42
C LEU A 34 10.99 -23.53 -26.23
N ALA A 35 9.90 -23.14 -26.89
CA ALA A 35 9.14 -23.99 -27.78
C ALA A 35 9.98 -24.44 -28.98
N GLN A 36 10.83 -23.57 -29.54
CA GLN A 36 11.76 -23.91 -30.62
C GLN A 36 12.82 -24.95 -30.22
N VAL A 37 13.15 -25.05 -28.92
CA VAL A 37 14.06 -26.08 -28.38
C VAL A 37 13.33 -27.24 -27.70
N GLY A 38 12.01 -27.37 -27.92
CA GLY A 38 11.20 -28.49 -27.43
C GLY A 38 10.82 -28.43 -25.95
N ILE A 39 11.03 -27.29 -25.28
CA ILE A 39 10.64 -27.06 -23.89
C ILE A 39 9.29 -26.34 -23.88
N GLN A 40 8.21 -27.06 -23.55
CA GLN A 40 6.89 -26.46 -23.34
C GLN A 40 6.73 -26.10 -21.86
N LEU A 41 6.63 -24.79 -21.58
CA LEU A 41 6.24 -24.32 -20.25
C LEU A 41 4.74 -24.55 -20.03
N PRO A 42 4.30 -24.93 -18.81
CA PRO A 42 2.89 -25.10 -18.51
C PRO A 42 2.10 -23.82 -18.83
N ASP A 43 0.97 -23.99 -19.50
CA ASP A 43 0.09 -22.89 -19.89
C ASP A 43 -0.70 -22.43 -18.65
N ASN A 44 -0.07 -21.63 -17.79
CA ASN A 44 -0.76 -20.93 -16.69
C ASN A 44 -1.60 -19.77 -17.25
N LYS A 45 -2.53 -20.06 -18.15
CA LYS A 45 -3.69 -19.20 -18.35
C LYS A 45 -4.57 -19.39 -17.13
N ILE A 46 -4.39 -18.51 -16.15
CA ILE A 46 -5.29 -18.40 -15.00
C ILE A 46 -6.67 -18.07 -15.56
N THR A 47 -7.54 -19.08 -15.66
CA THR A 47 -8.96 -18.88 -15.92
C THR A 47 -9.53 -18.15 -14.71
N TYR A 48 -9.94 -16.90 -14.91
CA TYR A 48 -10.72 -16.15 -13.93
C TYR A 48 -12.07 -16.84 -13.74
N GLN A 49 -12.17 -17.67 -12.71
CA GLN A 49 -13.48 -18.07 -12.18
C GLN A 49 -14.16 -16.79 -11.63
N PRO A 50 -15.41 -16.50 -12.00
CA PRO A 50 -16.18 -15.45 -11.35
C PRO A 50 -16.17 -15.70 -9.84
N ILE A 51 -15.90 -14.66 -9.06
CA ILE A 51 -16.01 -14.71 -7.59
C ILE A 51 -17.45 -15.17 -7.28
N GLN A 52 -17.61 -16.38 -6.76
CA GLN A 52 -18.89 -16.80 -6.18
C GLN A 52 -19.19 -15.83 -5.04
N LYS A 53 -20.44 -15.34 -4.96
CA LYS A 53 -20.89 -14.45 -3.89
C LYS A 53 -20.50 -15.07 -2.56
N ILE A 54 -19.50 -14.49 -1.89
CA ILE A 54 -19.14 -14.85 -0.52
C ILE A 54 -20.39 -14.53 0.32
N PRO A 55 -20.91 -15.48 1.11
CA PRO A 55 -22.04 -15.19 1.98
C PRO A 55 -21.66 -14.00 2.87
N ILE A 56 -22.44 -12.92 2.76
CA ILE A 56 -22.46 -11.88 3.78
C ILE A 56 -22.88 -12.63 5.06
N ALA A 57 -22.05 -12.60 6.10
CA ALA A 57 -22.46 -13.15 7.38
C ALA A 57 -23.81 -12.50 7.74
N GLU A 58 -24.86 -13.31 7.94
CA GLU A 58 -26.14 -12.80 8.43
C GLU A 58 -25.93 -12.27 9.85
N GLU A 59 -25.64 -10.98 9.96
CA GLU A 59 -25.79 -10.27 11.21
C GLU A 59 -26.78 -9.12 11.06
N LYS A 60 -27.64 -9.03 12.08
CA LYS A 60 -28.76 -8.11 12.25
C LYS A 60 -28.40 -6.68 11.82
N PRO A 61 -29.37 -5.90 11.32
CA PRO A 61 -29.14 -4.54 10.84
C PRO A 61 -28.30 -3.78 11.86
N ILE A 62 -27.13 -3.29 11.42
CA ILE A 62 -26.17 -2.51 12.20
C ILE A 62 -26.85 -1.18 12.54
N SER A 63 -27.71 -1.25 13.55
CA SER A 63 -28.42 -0.15 14.16
C SER A 63 -27.51 0.39 15.27
N LYS A 64 -26.86 1.52 15.00
CA LYS A 64 -26.31 2.42 16.03
C LYS A 64 -25.46 1.72 17.11
N THR A 65 -24.56 0.84 16.70
CA THR A 65 -23.60 0.25 17.64
C THR A 65 -22.22 0.83 17.32
N THR A 66 -21.59 1.40 18.34
CA THR A 66 -20.24 1.95 18.36
C THR A 66 -19.29 1.01 17.63
N ILE A 67 -18.81 1.41 16.44
CA ILE A 67 -17.77 0.64 15.76
C ILE A 67 -16.44 1.18 16.25
N GLU A 68 -15.80 0.43 17.14
CA GLU A 68 -14.48 0.73 17.66
C GLU A 68 -13.42 0.34 16.61
N VAL A 69 -13.21 1.20 15.62
CA VAL A 69 -11.98 1.18 14.81
C VAL A 69 -10.83 1.44 15.78
N GLU A 70 -9.71 0.71 15.73
CA GLU A 70 -8.48 1.00 16.49
C GLU A 70 -8.60 1.10 18.04
N GLY A 71 -9.64 0.52 18.66
CA GLY A 71 -9.90 0.67 20.09
C GLY A 71 -10.53 2.03 20.47
N TRP A 72 -11.11 2.74 19.52
CA TRP A 72 -11.77 4.03 19.73
C TRP A 72 -13.24 3.87 20.10
N GLN A 73 -13.72 4.53 21.15
CA GLN A 73 -15.15 4.79 21.27
C GLN A 73 -15.51 6.08 20.53
N MET A 74 -15.96 5.96 19.27
CA MET A 74 -16.46 7.11 18.51
C MET A 74 -17.97 7.03 18.30
N GLY A 75 -18.70 7.96 18.93
CA GLY A 75 -20.09 8.26 18.56
C GLY A 75 -20.18 8.89 17.16
N ASP A 76 -21.26 8.58 16.43
CA ASP A 76 -21.57 9.10 15.08
C ASP A 76 -20.50 8.82 14.01
N TYR A 77 -19.84 7.66 14.07
CA TYR A 77 -18.83 7.27 13.10
C TYR A 77 -19.43 6.98 11.71
N LYS A 78 -18.90 7.63 10.66
CA LYS A 78 -19.15 7.26 9.26
C LYS A 78 -18.14 6.21 8.84
N CYS A 79 -18.62 5.12 8.24
CA CYS A 79 -17.82 3.95 7.89
C CYS A 79 -16.59 4.22 7.00
N ALA A 80 -16.62 5.29 6.22
CA ALA A 80 -15.53 5.73 5.36
C ALA A 80 -15.60 7.25 5.21
N PRO A 81 -14.48 7.93 4.95
CA PRO A 81 -14.49 9.33 4.55
C PRO A 81 -15.19 9.49 3.18
N THR A 82 -15.69 10.69 2.92
CA THR A 82 -16.25 11.04 1.61
C THR A 82 -15.15 10.95 0.55
N THR A 83 -15.42 10.22 -0.53
CA THR A 83 -14.48 10.03 -1.64
C THR A 83 -15.14 10.36 -2.98
N ARG A 84 -14.33 10.54 -4.03
CA ARG A 84 -14.78 10.78 -5.40
C ARG A 84 -14.35 9.66 -6.33
N LYS A 85 -14.94 9.59 -7.53
CA LYS A 85 -14.42 8.70 -8.59
C LYS A 85 -13.04 9.18 -9.00
N VAL A 86 -12.13 8.25 -9.28
CA VAL A 86 -10.79 8.59 -9.79
C VAL A 86 -10.83 9.34 -11.14
N THR A 87 -11.92 9.20 -11.90
CA THR A 87 -12.17 9.90 -13.17
C THR A 87 -12.60 11.36 -12.99
N GLU A 88 -12.97 11.78 -11.78
CA GLU A 88 -13.28 13.18 -11.46
C GLU A 88 -11.97 13.94 -11.22
N VAL A 89 -11.36 14.34 -12.33
CA VAL A 89 -10.06 15.00 -12.34
C VAL A 89 -10.23 16.51 -12.36
N GLU A 90 -9.58 17.18 -11.41
CA GLU A 90 -9.40 18.62 -11.45
C GLU A 90 -8.17 18.97 -12.29
N PRO A 91 -8.23 20.01 -13.13
CA PRO A 91 -7.06 20.46 -13.88
C PRO A 91 -5.96 20.90 -12.90
N THR A 92 -4.96 20.05 -12.67
CA THR A 92 -3.84 20.33 -11.75
C THR A 92 -2.83 21.31 -12.34
N SER A 93 -2.87 21.50 -13.66
CA SER A 93 -1.98 22.38 -14.40
C SER A 93 -2.76 23.04 -15.53
N ARG A 94 -2.77 24.37 -15.52
CA ARG A 94 -3.23 25.16 -16.66
C ARG A 94 -2.06 25.22 -17.65
N ILE A 95 -2.28 24.86 -18.90
CA ILE A 95 -1.23 24.88 -19.93
C ILE A 95 -1.78 25.64 -21.13
N TYR A 96 -1.26 26.83 -21.33
CA TYR A 96 -1.60 27.71 -22.43
C TYR A 96 -0.45 27.73 -23.41
N LYS A 97 -0.76 27.60 -24.71
CA LYS A 97 0.19 27.73 -25.81
C LYS A 97 -0.12 28.99 -26.60
N TRP A 98 0.90 29.77 -26.94
CA TRP A 98 0.79 30.91 -27.85
C TRP A 98 2.05 31.03 -28.72
N VAL A 99 1.99 31.88 -29.73
CA VAL A 99 3.07 32.13 -30.68
C VAL A 99 3.33 33.63 -30.70
N ASP A 100 4.58 34.06 -30.50
CA ASP A 100 4.93 35.48 -30.55
C ASP A 100 5.01 36.03 -31.98
N GLU A 101 5.22 37.34 -32.08
CA GLU A 101 5.34 38.06 -33.36
C GLU A 101 6.52 37.56 -34.20
N GLN A 102 7.51 36.93 -33.57
CA GLN A 102 8.68 36.33 -34.20
C GLN A 102 8.43 34.86 -34.59
N GLY A 103 7.23 34.33 -34.40
CA GLY A 103 6.86 32.96 -34.75
C GLY A 103 7.32 31.90 -33.73
N LYS A 104 7.82 32.31 -32.55
CA LYS A 104 8.30 31.39 -31.52
C LYS A 104 7.15 30.94 -30.62
N VAL A 105 7.12 29.64 -30.36
CA VAL A 105 6.11 28.99 -29.52
C VAL A 105 6.46 29.13 -28.04
N HIS A 106 5.49 29.54 -27.23
CA HIS A 106 5.60 29.68 -25.79
C HIS A 106 4.54 28.86 -25.06
N PHE A 107 4.88 28.41 -23.85
CA PHE A 107 3.98 27.71 -22.92
C PHE A 107 3.95 28.43 -21.58
N THR A 108 2.77 28.58 -21.00
CA THR A 108 2.60 29.25 -19.70
C THR A 108 1.42 28.66 -18.92
N ASP A 109 1.43 28.85 -17.61
CA ASP A 109 0.40 28.47 -16.67
C ASP A 109 -0.62 29.59 -16.37
N LYS A 110 -0.40 30.79 -16.91
CA LYS A 110 -1.30 31.95 -16.83
C LYS A 110 -1.68 32.43 -18.22
N VAL A 111 -2.91 32.90 -18.42
CA VAL A 111 -3.34 33.44 -19.72
C VAL A 111 -2.58 34.75 -19.97
N PRO A 112 -1.76 34.86 -21.03
CA PRO A 112 -1.16 36.13 -21.43
C PRO A 112 -2.26 37.13 -21.79
N GLN A 113 -2.18 38.34 -21.26
CA GLN A 113 -3.04 39.43 -21.71
C GLN A 113 -2.59 39.83 -23.12
N GLN A 114 -3.52 39.95 -24.07
CA GLN A 114 -3.33 40.45 -25.45
C GLN A 114 -2.86 39.46 -26.53
N GLN A 115 -2.76 38.16 -26.24
CA GLN A 115 -2.35 37.13 -27.21
C GLN A 115 -3.51 36.18 -27.56
N LYS A 116 -3.57 35.67 -28.79
CA LYS A 116 -4.47 34.56 -29.12
C LYS A 116 -3.87 33.27 -28.58
N VAL A 117 -4.53 32.70 -27.58
CA VAL A 117 -3.99 31.61 -26.77
C VAL A 117 -4.80 30.34 -27.01
N ALA A 118 -4.10 29.22 -27.19
CA ALA A 118 -4.70 27.89 -27.19
C ALA A 118 -4.62 27.29 -25.78
N ASP A 119 -5.77 26.99 -25.17
CA ASP A 119 -5.83 26.27 -23.90
C ASP A 119 -5.64 24.76 -24.14
N LEU A 120 -4.49 24.25 -23.72
CA LEU A 120 -4.14 22.83 -23.78
C LEU A 120 -4.35 22.11 -22.45
N SER A 121 -4.90 22.78 -21.42
CA SER A 121 -5.04 22.22 -20.07
C SER A 121 -5.80 20.89 -20.08
N LYS A 122 -6.91 20.80 -20.84
CA LYS A 122 -7.67 19.54 -21.00
C LYS A 122 -6.85 18.42 -21.65
N LYS A 123 -5.98 18.76 -22.61
CA LYS A 123 -5.12 17.78 -23.32
C LYS A 123 -4.10 17.14 -22.39
N TYR A 124 -3.60 17.91 -21.42
CA TYR A 124 -2.57 17.46 -20.47
C TYR A 124 -3.12 17.13 -19.08
N THR A 125 -4.43 17.26 -18.88
CA THR A 125 -5.09 16.81 -17.65
C THR A 125 -4.99 15.29 -17.57
N LYS A 126 -4.58 14.77 -16.41
CA LYS A 126 -4.51 13.31 -16.19
C LYS A 126 -5.89 12.71 -16.40
N LYS A 127 -5.96 11.47 -16.91
CA LYS A 127 -7.24 10.75 -17.05
C LYS A 127 -7.81 10.27 -15.71
N ALA A 128 -6.97 10.19 -14.69
CA ALA A 128 -7.34 9.83 -13.34
C ALA A 128 -6.56 10.64 -12.30
N GLN A 129 -7.21 10.97 -11.19
CA GLN A 129 -6.62 11.64 -10.04
C GLN A 129 -6.92 10.83 -8.79
N TYR A 130 -5.89 10.18 -8.26
CA TYR A 130 -6.00 9.27 -7.13
C TYR A 130 -5.92 9.96 -5.76
N PHE A 131 -5.27 11.12 -5.69
CA PHE A 131 -5.03 11.83 -4.44
C PHE A 131 -5.36 13.29 -4.46
N ARG A 132 -5.73 13.75 -3.26
CA ARG A 132 -5.61 15.12 -2.80
C ARG A 132 -4.96 15.10 -1.45
N LEU A 133 -3.74 15.61 -1.38
CA LEU A 133 -2.98 15.67 -0.15
C LEU A 133 -2.77 17.12 0.24
N THR A 134 -3.16 17.43 1.47
CA THR A 134 -2.79 18.67 2.14
C THR A 134 -1.85 18.32 3.30
N VAL A 135 -0.70 18.98 3.37
CA VAL A 135 0.18 18.92 4.54
C VAL A 135 0.06 20.27 5.24
N GLU A 136 -0.50 20.23 6.45
CA GLU A 136 -0.72 21.38 7.31
C GLU A 136 0.36 21.40 8.40
N GLN A 137 0.96 22.57 8.59
CA GLN A 137 1.88 22.83 9.67
C GLN A 137 1.10 23.27 10.91
N GLN A 138 1.46 22.74 12.07
CA GLN A 138 1.01 23.20 13.37
C GLN A 138 2.27 23.58 14.17
N GLY A 139 2.50 24.89 14.35
CA GLY A 139 3.69 25.44 15.01
C GLY A 139 4.50 26.44 14.16
N ASP A 140 5.79 26.58 14.47
CA ASP A 140 6.64 27.69 14.03
C ASP A 140 7.18 27.53 12.59
N SER A 141 7.63 26.33 12.20
CA SER A 141 8.05 26.08 10.81
C SER A 141 8.00 24.60 10.40
N LEU A 142 7.45 24.34 9.21
CA LEU A 142 7.57 23.07 8.49
C LEU A 142 8.37 23.29 7.21
N PRO A 143 9.56 22.68 7.07
CA PRO A 143 10.36 22.87 5.86
C PRO A 143 9.65 22.37 4.60
N ASN A 144 9.76 23.11 3.49
CA ASN A 144 9.13 22.74 2.22
C ASN A 144 9.53 21.35 1.70
N TRP A 145 10.77 20.93 1.94
CA TRP A 145 11.25 19.60 1.57
C TRP A 145 10.54 18.48 2.35
N MET A 146 10.12 18.73 3.59
CA MET A 146 9.37 17.76 4.40
C MET A 146 7.98 17.55 3.81
N LYS A 147 7.29 18.65 3.46
CA LYS A 147 6.00 18.60 2.75
C LYS A 147 6.12 17.86 1.42
N ALA A 148 7.16 18.14 0.63
CA ALA A 148 7.41 17.45 -0.63
C ALA A 148 7.67 15.95 -0.42
N LYS A 149 8.46 15.57 0.60
CA LYS A 149 8.76 14.17 0.92
C LYS A 149 7.52 13.40 1.38
N LEU A 150 6.72 13.97 2.28
CA LEU A 150 5.46 13.39 2.73
C LEU A 150 4.49 13.16 1.56
N THR A 151 4.47 14.11 0.63
CA THR A 151 3.67 13.99 -0.60
C THR A 151 4.14 12.85 -1.49
N ALA A 152 5.44 12.77 -1.74
CA ALA A 152 6.02 11.70 -2.54
C ALA A 152 5.81 10.33 -1.91
N ASP A 153 6.00 10.20 -0.59
CA ASP A 153 5.80 8.95 0.13
C ASP A 153 4.35 8.47 0.06
N THR A 154 3.39 9.35 0.35
CA THR A 154 1.95 9.03 0.29
C THR A 154 1.55 8.56 -1.12
N GLN A 155 2.03 9.25 -2.15
CA GLN A 155 1.74 8.88 -3.54
C GLN A 155 2.34 7.52 -3.91
N LYS A 156 3.58 7.23 -3.47
CA LYS A 156 4.23 5.94 -3.74
C LYS A 156 3.55 4.80 -2.98
N ILE A 157 3.15 5.01 -1.72
CA ILE A 157 2.40 4.02 -0.93
C ILE A 157 1.16 3.57 -1.67
N PHE A 158 0.32 4.50 -2.12
CA PHE A 158 -0.88 4.11 -2.84
C PHE A 158 -0.58 3.46 -4.17
N HIS A 159 0.41 3.95 -4.90
CA HIS A 159 0.78 3.34 -6.17
C HIS A 159 1.17 1.88 -5.98
N ILE A 160 1.98 1.57 -4.96
CA ILE A 160 2.36 0.20 -4.62
C ILE A 160 1.12 -0.60 -4.20
N MET A 161 0.34 -0.10 -3.23
CA MET A 161 -0.83 -0.77 -2.67
C MET A 161 -1.89 -1.10 -3.73
N THR A 162 -2.10 -0.20 -4.69
CA THR A 162 -3.17 -0.31 -5.69
C THR A 162 -2.70 -0.81 -7.05
N SER A 163 -1.42 -1.18 -7.19
CA SER A 163 -0.78 -1.56 -8.46
C SER A 163 -1.52 -2.69 -9.20
N ASN A 164 -2.10 -3.64 -8.47
CA ASN A 164 -2.83 -4.79 -9.01
C ASN A 164 -4.37 -4.64 -8.96
N MET A 165 -4.88 -3.43 -8.69
CA MET A 165 -6.31 -3.14 -8.60
C MET A 165 -6.84 -2.50 -9.89
N SER A 166 -8.13 -2.72 -10.20
CA SER A 166 -8.76 -2.07 -11.35
C SER A 166 -9.17 -0.63 -11.01
N LEU A 167 -9.20 0.26 -12.01
CA LEU A 167 -9.63 1.65 -11.81
C LEU A 167 -11.06 1.79 -11.24
N ALA A 168 -11.92 0.79 -11.48
CA ALA A 168 -13.29 0.77 -10.97
C ALA A 168 -13.35 0.54 -9.46
N ASP A 169 -12.36 -0.16 -8.91
CA ASP A 169 -12.24 -0.47 -7.48
C ASP A 169 -11.55 0.65 -6.70
N LEU A 170 -11.04 1.67 -7.40
CA LEU A 170 -10.30 2.80 -6.82
C LEU A 170 -11.19 4.03 -6.58
N ARG A 171 -10.85 4.76 -5.54
CA ARG A 171 -11.45 6.04 -5.19
C ARG A 171 -10.36 7.10 -5.07
N GLN A 172 -10.73 8.34 -5.34
CA GLN A 172 -9.88 9.47 -5.04
C GLN A 172 -9.85 9.67 -3.52
N VAL A 173 -8.67 9.45 -2.92
CA VAL A 173 -8.42 9.62 -1.50
C VAL A 173 -8.08 11.09 -1.24
N THR A 174 -8.80 11.70 -0.31
CA THR A 174 -8.43 13.01 0.23
C THR A 174 -7.78 12.77 1.59
N LEU A 175 -6.63 13.39 1.84
CA LEU A 175 -5.88 13.24 3.08
C LEU A 175 -5.36 14.60 3.52
N THR A 176 -5.55 14.91 4.79
CA THR A 176 -4.85 15.99 5.47
C THR A 176 -3.86 15.39 6.47
N ILE A 177 -2.58 15.73 6.31
CA ILE A 177 -1.54 15.42 7.30
C ILE A 177 -1.27 16.69 8.11
N LYS A 178 -1.58 16.68 9.40
CA LYS A 178 -1.20 17.72 10.35
C LYS A 178 0.11 17.35 11.01
N VAL A 179 1.15 18.14 10.78
CA VAL A 179 2.47 17.94 11.40
C VAL A 179 2.65 18.94 12.54
N PHE A 180 2.81 18.43 13.75
CA PHE A 180 3.03 19.20 14.97
C PHE A 180 4.52 19.23 15.31
N ASP A 181 5.06 20.39 15.66
CA ASP A 181 6.44 20.54 16.11
C ASP A 181 6.58 20.61 17.65
N GLN A 182 5.49 20.88 18.37
CA GLN A 182 5.43 20.91 19.83
C GLN A 182 4.54 19.81 20.41
N LEU A 183 5.08 19.03 21.35
CA LEU A 183 4.38 17.92 22.00
C LEU A 183 3.12 18.38 22.74
N GLU A 184 3.15 19.58 23.32
CA GLU A 184 1.99 20.14 24.03
C GLU A 184 0.82 20.43 23.06
N GLN A 185 1.09 20.99 21.88
CA GLN A 185 0.06 21.24 20.87
C GLN A 185 -0.51 19.92 20.33
N PHE A 186 0.35 18.95 20.06
CA PHE A 186 -0.07 17.60 19.67
C PHE A 186 -0.94 16.94 20.74
N SER A 187 -0.55 17.04 22.01
CA SER A 187 -1.27 16.43 23.14
C SER A 187 -2.62 17.10 23.40
N ARG A 188 -2.70 18.43 23.23
CA ARG A 188 -3.98 19.18 23.29
C ARG A 188 -4.90 18.75 22.16
N TYR A 189 -4.39 18.73 20.92
CA TYR A 189 -5.17 18.27 19.76
C TYR A 189 -5.65 16.84 19.94
N ARG A 190 -4.78 15.91 20.36
CA ARG A 190 -5.14 14.51 20.67
C ARG A 190 -6.25 14.47 21.72
N SER A 191 -6.12 15.19 22.82
CA SER A 191 -7.14 15.18 23.88
C SER A 191 -8.49 15.71 23.41
N GLU A 192 -8.50 16.67 22.48
CA GLU A 192 -9.72 17.26 21.91
C GLU A 192 -10.43 16.29 20.95
N VAL A 193 -9.69 15.68 20.02
CA VAL A 193 -10.29 14.88 18.93
C VAL A 193 -10.25 13.37 19.17
N ALA A 194 -9.47 12.93 20.16
CA ALA A 194 -9.11 11.54 20.43
C ALA A 194 -8.82 11.28 21.93
N PRO A 195 -9.74 11.63 22.86
CA PRO A 195 -9.45 11.69 24.30
C PRO A 195 -8.99 10.37 24.92
N THR A 196 -9.44 9.23 24.38
CA THR A 196 -9.10 7.88 24.89
C THR A 196 -7.78 7.34 24.34
N LEU A 197 -7.28 7.90 23.23
CA LEU A 197 -6.11 7.39 22.54
C LEU A 197 -4.83 7.79 23.28
N LYS A 198 -3.93 6.85 23.53
CA LYS A 198 -2.65 7.12 24.23
C LYS A 198 -1.47 6.93 23.28
N THR A 199 -1.12 7.98 22.55
CA THR A 199 0.02 8.04 21.63
C THR A 199 0.70 9.39 21.73
N ASN A 200 2.02 9.41 21.47
CA ASN A 200 2.85 10.62 21.43
C ASN A 200 3.56 10.80 20.07
N SER A 201 3.33 9.89 19.12
CA SER A 201 4.00 9.88 17.82
C SER A 201 3.08 10.31 16.68
N GLY A 202 1.91 9.69 16.58
CA GLY A 202 0.94 9.95 15.53
C GLY A 202 -0.37 9.20 15.76
N PHE A 203 -1.39 9.60 15.02
CA PHE A 203 -2.65 8.87 14.88
C PHE A 203 -3.44 9.35 13.67
N TYR A 204 -4.30 8.48 13.16
CA TYR A 204 -5.34 8.81 12.21
C TYR A 204 -6.68 9.00 12.93
N ASN A 205 -7.36 10.11 12.64
CA ASN A 205 -8.74 10.32 13.06
C ASN A 205 -9.67 10.15 11.85
N PRO A 206 -10.43 9.04 11.75
CA PRO A 206 -11.25 8.80 10.57
C PRO A 206 -12.53 9.66 10.51
N LYS A 207 -12.98 10.25 11.62
CA LYS A 207 -14.10 11.21 11.63
C LYS A 207 -13.71 12.52 10.96
N LEU A 208 -12.49 13.01 11.25
CA LEU A 208 -11.95 14.24 10.66
C LEU A 208 -11.20 13.98 9.35
N ASN A 209 -10.88 12.72 9.05
CA ASN A 209 -10.06 12.30 7.93
C ASN A 209 -8.67 12.99 7.95
N VAL A 210 -8.06 13.02 9.14
CA VAL A 210 -6.79 13.71 9.42
C VAL A 210 -5.79 12.71 10.01
N ALA A 211 -4.61 12.63 9.41
CA ALA A 211 -3.43 12.02 10.02
C ALA A 211 -2.68 13.10 10.82
N ALA A 212 -2.61 12.95 12.15
CA ALA A 212 -1.84 13.81 13.02
C ALA A 212 -0.48 13.17 13.30
N VAL A 213 0.60 13.91 13.09
CA VAL A 213 1.98 13.42 13.26
C VAL A 213 2.74 14.40 14.14
N MET A 214 3.29 13.91 15.25
CA MET A 214 4.26 14.64 16.06
C MET A 214 5.64 14.50 15.43
N ARG A 215 6.30 15.63 15.16
CA ARG A 215 7.67 15.65 14.66
C ARG A 215 8.60 14.99 15.67
N GLN A 216 9.33 13.99 15.20
CA GLN A 216 10.28 13.21 15.99
C GLN A 216 11.66 13.85 15.95
N ARG A 217 12.57 13.38 16.82
CA ARG A 217 13.97 13.87 16.86
C ARG A 217 14.68 13.74 15.51
N SER A 218 14.32 12.75 14.70
CA SER A 218 14.83 12.58 13.34
C SER A 218 13.69 12.67 12.33
N ASP A 219 13.99 13.25 11.17
CA ASP A 219 13.03 13.29 10.07
C ASP A 219 12.71 11.88 9.57
N LYS A 220 13.68 10.94 9.62
CA LYS A 220 13.46 9.53 9.26
C LYS A 220 12.32 8.92 10.10
N THR A 221 12.35 9.12 11.41
CA THR A 221 11.29 8.62 12.31
C THR A 221 9.97 9.37 12.07
N THR A 222 10.02 10.68 11.85
CA THR A 222 8.82 11.47 11.51
C THR A 222 8.15 10.95 10.24
N TYR A 223 8.93 10.65 9.21
CA TYR A 223 8.42 10.08 7.97
C TYR A 223 7.89 8.66 8.15
N ALA A 224 8.51 7.84 8.99
CA ALA A 224 8.01 6.50 9.31
C ALA A 224 6.59 6.58 9.90
N VAL A 225 6.41 7.37 10.94
CA VAL A 225 5.09 7.62 11.55
C VAL A 225 4.12 8.19 10.52
N ALA A 226 4.52 9.19 9.74
CA ALA A 226 3.62 9.77 8.74
C ALA A 226 3.20 8.78 7.64
N ARG A 227 4.06 7.83 7.25
CA ARG A 227 3.71 6.75 6.32
C ARG A 227 2.73 5.76 6.94
N HIS A 228 2.91 5.43 8.21
CA HIS A 228 1.97 4.61 8.98
C HIS A 228 0.58 5.25 8.97
N GLU A 229 0.46 6.50 9.42
CA GLU A 229 -0.82 7.19 9.50
C GLU A 229 -1.45 7.45 8.12
N ALA A 230 -0.65 7.81 7.11
CA ALA A 230 -1.15 8.00 5.74
C ALA A 230 -1.72 6.70 5.15
N THR A 231 -1.18 5.55 5.55
CA THR A 231 -1.66 4.24 5.12
C THR A 231 -3.08 3.98 5.62
N HIS A 232 -3.37 4.27 6.90
CA HIS A 232 -4.73 4.16 7.43
C HIS A 232 -5.73 5.02 6.65
N VAL A 233 -5.33 6.23 6.25
CA VAL A 233 -6.22 7.14 5.51
C VAL A 233 -6.53 6.61 4.11
N ILE A 234 -5.51 6.10 3.42
CA ILE A 234 -5.66 5.44 2.12
C ILE A 234 -6.63 4.27 2.22
N ILE A 235 -6.40 3.40 3.20
CA ILE A 235 -7.16 2.19 3.49
C ILE A 235 -8.63 2.54 3.79
N ALA A 236 -8.87 3.51 4.67
CA ALA A 236 -10.21 3.99 5.00
C ALA A 236 -10.95 4.59 3.78
N GLY A 237 -10.26 5.38 2.95
CA GLY A 237 -10.84 5.96 1.74
C GLY A 237 -11.25 4.90 0.71
N LEU A 238 -10.42 3.87 0.52
CA LEU A 238 -10.69 2.79 -0.41
C LEU A 238 -11.82 1.87 0.10
N PHE A 239 -11.71 1.37 1.33
CA PHE A 239 -12.50 0.21 1.77
C PHE A 239 -13.46 0.47 2.94
N GLY A 240 -13.28 1.55 3.70
CA GLY A 240 -14.12 1.86 4.88
C GLY A 240 -13.78 1.00 6.10
N PHE A 241 -14.75 0.21 6.60
CA PHE A 241 -14.51 -0.72 7.72
C PHE A 241 -13.62 -1.87 7.31
N ILE A 242 -12.52 -2.05 8.04
CA ILE A 242 -11.43 -2.94 7.66
C ILE A 242 -10.93 -3.66 8.91
N PRO A 243 -10.61 -4.98 8.81
CA PRO A 243 -10.06 -5.73 9.94
C PRO A 243 -8.72 -5.17 10.44
N SER A 244 -8.52 -5.17 11.76
CA SER A 244 -7.33 -4.63 12.44
C SER A 244 -6.02 -5.16 11.85
N TRP A 245 -5.92 -6.48 11.66
CA TRP A 245 -4.71 -7.09 11.09
C TRP A 245 -4.30 -6.51 9.73
N PHE A 246 -5.28 -6.15 8.89
CA PHE A 246 -5.02 -5.68 7.54
C PHE A 246 -4.61 -4.20 7.53
N THR A 247 -5.31 -3.37 8.30
CA THR A 247 -4.98 -1.93 8.40
C THR A 247 -3.63 -1.72 9.07
N GLU A 248 -3.38 -2.35 10.22
CA GLU A 248 -2.11 -2.25 10.94
C GLU A 248 -0.98 -2.91 10.16
N GLY A 249 -1.23 -4.10 9.57
CA GLY A 249 -0.20 -4.81 8.81
C GLY A 249 0.31 -4.03 7.60
N LEU A 250 -0.57 -3.34 6.87
CA LEU A 250 -0.16 -2.47 5.77
C LEU A 250 0.53 -1.20 6.28
N ALA A 251 0.05 -0.60 7.37
CA ALA A 251 0.65 0.60 7.95
C ALA A 251 2.10 0.33 8.37
N GLU A 252 2.34 -0.80 9.03
CA GLU A 252 3.65 -1.28 9.47
C GLU A 252 4.54 -1.69 8.29
N TYR A 253 3.95 -2.25 7.24
CA TYR A 253 4.66 -2.56 6.01
C TYR A 253 5.21 -1.29 5.35
N PHE A 254 4.37 -0.27 5.16
CA PHE A 254 4.77 0.98 4.53
C PHE A 254 5.58 1.90 5.44
N GLU A 255 5.50 1.74 6.76
CA GLU A 255 6.37 2.42 7.72
C GLU A 255 7.85 2.22 7.37
N GLN A 256 8.22 1.00 6.94
CA GLN A 256 9.60 0.63 6.59
C GLN A 256 10.06 1.12 5.20
N MET A 257 9.23 1.86 4.47
CA MET A 257 9.55 2.33 3.12
C MET A 257 10.63 3.42 3.14
N GLU A 258 11.63 3.25 2.28
CA GLU A 258 12.60 4.28 1.91
C GLU A 258 12.42 4.63 0.43
N LEU A 259 12.20 5.91 0.13
CA LEU A 259 12.00 6.41 -1.23
C LEU A 259 13.22 7.25 -1.66
N SER A 260 13.83 6.86 -2.77
CA SER A 260 14.91 7.60 -3.43
C SER A 260 14.60 7.74 -4.92
N GLY A 261 14.27 8.96 -5.35
CA GLY A 261 13.74 9.20 -6.69
C GLY A 261 12.44 8.43 -6.91
N GLN A 262 12.42 7.50 -7.88
CA GLN A 262 11.26 6.65 -8.17
C GLN A 262 11.31 5.28 -7.48
N LEU A 263 12.50 4.88 -7.00
CA LEU A 263 12.71 3.58 -6.37
C LEU A 263 12.24 3.62 -4.92
N ALA A 264 11.28 2.76 -4.58
CA ALA A 264 10.94 2.45 -3.20
C ALA A 264 11.56 1.12 -2.78
N ILE A 265 12.15 1.12 -1.58
CA ILE A 265 12.65 -0.08 -0.94
C ILE A 265 11.89 -0.23 0.37
N ILE A 266 11.26 -1.36 0.59
CA ILE A 266 10.58 -1.68 1.84
C ILE A 266 11.40 -2.76 2.54
N LYS A 267 12.06 -2.39 3.63
CA LYS A 267 12.93 -3.30 4.39
C LYS A 267 12.09 -4.15 5.34
N PRO A 268 12.51 -5.40 5.63
CA PRO A 268 11.83 -6.18 6.65
C PRO A 268 12.09 -5.59 8.05
N ASN A 269 11.08 -5.60 8.91
CA ASN A 269 11.23 -5.23 10.30
C ASN A 269 11.96 -6.33 11.07
N ARG A 270 13.28 -6.15 11.28
CA ARG A 270 14.13 -7.13 11.97
C ARG A 270 13.77 -7.33 13.45
N GLY A 271 13.11 -6.38 14.09
CA GLY A 271 12.60 -6.57 15.44
C GLY A 271 11.46 -7.58 15.46
N TRP A 272 10.54 -7.44 14.53
CA TRP A 272 9.32 -8.25 14.44
C TRP A 272 9.64 -9.67 14.00
N LEU A 273 10.56 -9.84 13.04
CA LEU A 273 11.08 -11.16 12.68
C LEU A 273 11.71 -11.88 13.86
N ARG A 274 12.50 -11.20 14.69
CA ARG A 274 13.11 -11.81 15.88
C ARG A 274 12.05 -12.22 16.91
N LEU A 275 11.04 -11.38 17.14
CA LEU A 275 9.93 -11.69 18.05
C LEU A 275 9.19 -12.95 17.58
N LEU A 276 8.74 -12.98 16.33
CA LEU A 276 7.98 -14.11 15.78
C LEU A 276 8.82 -15.39 15.69
N ALA A 277 10.09 -15.30 15.29
CA ALA A 277 10.99 -16.45 15.27
C ALA A 277 11.20 -17.03 16.68
N SER A 278 11.34 -16.17 17.70
CA SER A 278 11.44 -16.61 19.09
C SER A 278 10.17 -17.34 19.55
N GLN A 279 8.99 -16.82 19.21
CA GLN A 279 7.71 -17.47 19.52
C GLN A 279 7.56 -18.81 18.79
N GLN A 280 7.98 -18.90 17.53
CA GLN A 280 7.96 -20.12 16.75
C GLN A 280 8.85 -21.20 17.38
N GLN A 281 10.08 -20.84 17.79
CA GLN A 281 11.02 -21.74 18.46
C GLN A 281 10.49 -22.26 19.80
N GLN A 282 9.68 -21.47 20.50
CA GLN A 282 9.09 -21.82 21.79
C GLN A 282 7.72 -22.52 21.66
N ASN A 283 7.25 -22.81 20.43
CA ASN A 283 5.90 -23.31 20.16
C ASN A 283 4.78 -22.41 20.75
N GLN A 284 5.03 -21.10 20.80
CA GLN A 284 4.10 -20.08 21.28
C GLN A 284 3.54 -19.21 20.15
N LEU A 285 4.00 -19.41 18.91
CA LEU A 285 3.48 -18.67 17.76
C LEU A 285 2.02 -19.06 17.51
N MET A 286 1.15 -18.07 17.50
CA MET A 286 -0.27 -18.24 17.22
C MET A 286 -0.48 -18.60 15.74
N GLY A 287 -1.22 -19.67 15.47
CA GLY A 287 -1.62 -20.03 14.10
C GLY A 287 -2.64 -19.05 13.52
N LEU A 288 -2.66 -18.91 12.19
CA LEU A 288 -3.51 -17.90 11.54
C LEU A 288 -5.02 -18.09 11.79
N ASP A 289 -5.50 -19.30 12.02
CA ASP A 289 -6.91 -19.57 12.35
C ASP A 289 -7.34 -18.89 13.65
N GLN A 290 -6.49 -18.95 14.68
CA GLN A 290 -6.71 -18.30 15.96
C GLN A 290 -6.48 -16.80 15.83
N TYR A 291 -5.39 -16.38 15.17
CA TYR A 291 -5.04 -14.97 15.03
C TYR A 291 -6.13 -14.16 14.32
N LEU A 292 -6.66 -14.67 13.20
CA LEU A 292 -7.71 -14.00 12.41
C LEU A 292 -9.09 -14.08 13.08
N SER A 293 -9.25 -14.80 14.18
CA SER A 293 -10.50 -14.81 14.97
C SER A 293 -10.64 -13.58 15.87
N PHE A 294 -9.52 -12.89 16.19
CA PHE A 294 -9.55 -11.66 16.96
C PHE A 294 -9.92 -10.47 16.06
N SER A 295 -10.88 -9.66 16.51
CA SER A 295 -11.34 -8.47 15.78
C SER A 295 -11.68 -7.34 16.74
N GLY A 296 -11.65 -6.11 16.22
CA GLY A 296 -11.94 -4.90 16.99
C GLY A 296 -11.16 -4.85 18.30
N ARG A 297 -11.86 -4.58 19.40
CA ARG A 297 -11.28 -4.48 20.75
C ARG A 297 -10.54 -5.75 21.19
N ALA A 298 -11.07 -6.94 20.88
CA ALA A 298 -10.46 -8.20 21.30
C ALA A 298 -9.05 -8.39 20.70
N TRP A 299 -8.78 -7.80 19.53
CA TRP A 299 -7.46 -7.78 18.91
C TRP A 299 -6.48 -6.90 19.71
N TYR A 300 -6.91 -5.73 20.18
CA TYR A 300 -6.09 -4.81 20.97
C TYR A 300 -5.90 -5.22 22.44
N GLU A 301 -6.70 -6.16 22.95
CA GLU A 301 -6.57 -6.73 24.29
C GLU A 301 -5.55 -7.88 24.37
N GLN A 302 -5.06 -8.37 23.23
CA GLN A 302 -3.96 -9.34 23.17
C GLN A 302 -2.58 -8.66 23.39
N ASP A 303 -1.51 -9.45 23.35
CA ASP A 303 -0.14 -8.91 23.32
C ASP A 303 0.07 -8.07 22.05
N LEU A 304 0.00 -6.74 22.19
CA LEU A 304 0.03 -5.81 21.06
C LEU A 304 1.27 -6.01 20.19
N ALA A 305 2.44 -6.19 20.77
CA ALA A 305 3.67 -6.38 20.00
C ALA A 305 3.58 -7.59 19.07
N THR A 306 3.03 -8.71 19.56
CA THR A 306 2.77 -9.92 18.78
C THR A 306 1.69 -9.71 17.74
N MET A 307 0.61 -9.00 18.08
CA MET A 307 -0.50 -8.79 17.17
C MET A 307 -0.10 -7.95 15.96
N TYR A 308 0.59 -6.85 16.23
CA TYR A 308 1.22 -6.00 15.23
C TYR A 308 2.25 -6.80 14.42
N ALA A 309 3.21 -7.48 15.09
CA ALA A 309 4.21 -8.32 14.43
C ALA A 309 3.62 -9.31 13.43
N THR A 310 2.57 -10.01 13.85
CA THR A 310 1.87 -11.00 13.03
C THR A 310 1.17 -10.34 11.85
N ALA A 311 0.45 -9.23 12.06
CA ALA A 311 -0.24 -8.46 11.00
C ALA A 311 0.71 -8.07 9.87
N TRP A 312 1.83 -7.42 10.21
CA TRP A 312 2.85 -7.06 9.23
C TRP A 312 3.45 -8.27 8.55
N SER A 313 3.72 -9.36 9.28
CA SER A 313 4.36 -10.53 8.69
C SER A 313 3.46 -11.20 7.65
N ILE A 314 2.14 -11.22 7.88
CA ILE A 314 1.15 -11.69 6.90
C ILE A 314 1.17 -10.79 5.67
N ILE A 315 1.11 -9.46 5.85
CA ILE A 315 1.16 -8.52 4.72
C ILE A 315 2.48 -8.61 3.96
N TYR A 316 3.60 -8.73 4.65
CA TYR A 316 4.92 -8.86 4.06
C TYR A 316 4.99 -10.14 3.21
N PHE A 317 4.57 -11.28 3.76
CA PHE A 317 4.45 -12.54 3.04
C PHE A 317 3.53 -12.43 1.80
N LEU A 318 2.38 -11.77 1.97
CA LEU A 318 1.44 -11.54 0.87
C LEU A 318 1.99 -10.57 -0.20
N MET A 319 2.98 -9.75 0.14
CA MET A 319 3.63 -8.83 -0.80
C MET A 319 4.91 -9.40 -1.42
N GLU A 320 5.39 -10.56 -0.99
CA GLU A 320 6.70 -11.11 -1.36
C GLU A 320 6.75 -11.63 -2.80
N GLN A 321 5.71 -12.34 -3.25
CA GLN A 321 5.71 -13.03 -4.54
C GLN A 321 4.51 -12.61 -5.41
N PRO A 322 4.61 -12.69 -6.75
CA PRO A 322 3.51 -12.31 -7.64
C PRO A 322 2.17 -12.99 -7.31
N ASP A 323 2.18 -14.29 -7.02
CA ASP A 323 0.96 -15.04 -6.72
C ASP A 323 0.33 -14.61 -5.38
N THR A 324 1.15 -14.35 -4.36
CA THR A 324 0.65 -13.87 -3.07
C THR A 324 0.18 -12.41 -3.15
N GLN A 325 0.81 -11.57 -4.00
CA GLN A 325 0.35 -10.21 -4.29
C GLN A 325 -1.00 -10.21 -5.01
N ILE A 326 -1.21 -11.15 -5.93
CA ILE A 326 -2.52 -11.35 -6.57
C ILE A 326 -3.56 -11.76 -5.52
N MET A 327 -3.21 -12.61 -4.56
CA MET A 327 -4.10 -12.97 -3.46
C MET A 327 -4.52 -11.76 -2.63
N LEU A 328 -3.56 -10.91 -2.25
CA LEU A 328 -3.83 -9.66 -1.55
C LEU A 328 -4.74 -8.74 -2.36
N SER A 329 -4.51 -8.63 -3.67
CA SER A 329 -5.38 -7.86 -4.57
C SER A 329 -6.80 -8.41 -4.62
N LYS A 330 -6.98 -9.74 -4.64
CA LYS A 330 -8.31 -10.38 -4.55
C LYS A 330 -9.01 -10.03 -3.23
N TYR A 331 -8.27 -10.04 -2.12
CA TYR A 331 -8.81 -9.63 -0.82
C TYR A 331 -9.24 -8.16 -0.80
N MET A 332 -8.38 -7.26 -1.29
CA MET A 332 -8.70 -5.84 -1.44
C MET A 332 -9.88 -5.58 -2.36
N LYS A 333 -10.03 -6.36 -3.43
CA LYS A 333 -11.20 -6.29 -4.32
C LYS A 333 -12.47 -6.71 -3.59
N ALA A 334 -12.42 -7.78 -2.79
CA ALA A 334 -13.56 -8.21 -1.98
C ALA A 334 -13.95 -7.13 -0.95
N LEU A 335 -12.96 -6.48 -0.31
CA LEU A 335 -13.19 -5.33 0.59
C LEU A 335 -13.82 -4.14 -0.15
N SER A 336 -13.33 -3.81 -1.35
CA SER A 336 -13.87 -2.69 -2.15
C SER A 336 -15.31 -2.94 -2.60
N ALA A 337 -15.61 -4.18 -3.03
CA ALA A 337 -16.96 -4.60 -3.42
C ALA A 337 -17.94 -4.59 -2.24
N ASN A 338 -17.46 -4.91 -1.03
CA ASN A 338 -18.23 -4.91 0.21
C ASN A 338 -17.84 -3.73 1.11
N LYS A 339 -17.64 -2.55 0.49
CA LYS A 339 -17.21 -1.34 1.21
C LYS A 339 -18.10 -1.10 2.43
N CYS A 340 -17.48 -0.84 3.58
CA CYS A 340 -18.17 -0.65 4.85
C CYS A 340 -18.91 -1.88 5.41
N GLN A 341 -18.55 -3.08 4.97
CA GLN A 341 -19.00 -4.33 5.58
C GLN A 341 -17.79 -5.10 6.11
N VAL A 342 -18.01 -5.86 7.18
CA VAL A 342 -16.97 -6.72 7.73
C VAL A 342 -16.79 -7.92 6.82
N LEU A 343 -15.58 -8.11 6.30
CA LEU A 343 -15.19 -9.30 5.55
C LEU A 343 -14.47 -10.26 6.49
N ASP A 344 -15.00 -11.48 6.61
CA ASP A 344 -14.35 -12.54 7.36
C ASP A 344 -13.11 -13.03 6.59
N ALA A 345 -11.93 -12.72 7.11
CA ALA A 345 -10.66 -13.10 6.51
C ALA A 345 -10.45 -14.63 6.51
N LYS A 346 -10.94 -15.34 7.53
CA LYS A 346 -10.81 -16.80 7.61
C LYS A 346 -11.60 -17.46 6.48
N VAL A 347 -12.87 -17.09 6.33
CA VAL A 347 -13.73 -17.59 5.25
C VAL A 347 -13.15 -17.22 3.89
N PHE A 348 -12.65 -15.98 3.73
CA PHE A 348 -12.04 -15.55 2.49
C PHE A 348 -10.84 -16.43 2.11
N PHE A 349 -9.87 -16.60 3.02
CA PHE A 349 -8.66 -17.37 2.71
C PHE A 349 -8.93 -18.86 2.57
N GLU A 350 -9.89 -19.41 3.32
CA GLU A 350 -10.33 -20.79 3.16
C GLU A 350 -10.86 -21.06 1.74
N GLN A 351 -11.62 -20.13 1.18
CA GLN A 351 -12.23 -20.27 -0.14
C GLN A 351 -11.30 -19.91 -1.31
N ASN A 352 -10.35 -18.99 -1.09
CA ASN A 352 -9.61 -18.36 -2.18
C ASN A 352 -8.12 -18.72 -2.20
N TYR A 353 -7.53 -19.07 -1.06
CA TYR A 353 -6.12 -19.45 -1.01
C TYR A 353 -5.95 -20.90 -1.47
N PRO A 354 -4.97 -21.23 -2.35
CA PRO A 354 -4.70 -22.61 -2.73
C PRO A 354 -4.40 -23.50 -1.51
N GLY A 355 -5.28 -24.46 -1.24
CA GLY A 355 -5.20 -25.34 -0.05
C GLY A 355 -5.82 -24.75 1.23
N GLY A 356 -6.55 -23.64 1.13
CA GLY A 356 -7.30 -23.02 2.22
C GLY A 356 -6.43 -22.28 3.25
N LEU A 357 -7.06 -21.88 4.36
CA LEU A 357 -6.41 -21.12 5.43
C LEU A 357 -5.28 -21.92 6.09
N LYS A 358 -5.45 -23.25 6.19
CA LYS A 358 -4.42 -24.14 6.73
C LYS A 358 -3.14 -24.13 5.88
N ALA A 359 -3.27 -24.14 4.54
CA ALA A 359 -2.10 -24.06 3.67
C ALA A 359 -1.42 -22.69 3.73
N LEU A 360 -2.20 -21.61 3.85
CA LEU A 360 -1.67 -20.26 4.07
C LEU A 360 -0.84 -20.20 5.36
N ASP A 361 -1.38 -20.70 6.48
CA ASP A 361 -0.69 -20.74 7.77
C ASP A 361 0.63 -21.51 7.69
N GLN A 362 0.62 -22.71 7.09
CA GLN A 362 1.82 -23.53 6.91
C GLN A 362 2.89 -22.83 6.06
N GLN A 363 2.50 -22.19 4.96
CA GLN A 363 3.44 -21.49 4.08
C GLN A 363 4.00 -20.22 4.73
N TRP A 364 3.18 -19.47 5.45
CA TRP A 364 3.60 -18.30 6.20
C TRP A 364 4.58 -18.66 7.31
N GLN A 365 4.31 -19.70 8.11
CA GLN A 365 5.24 -20.17 9.14
C GLN A 365 6.54 -20.71 8.55
N TYR A 366 6.49 -21.38 7.41
CA TYR A 366 7.69 -21.81 6.70
C TYR A 366 8.53 -20.62 6.22
N TRP A 367 7.88 -19.59 5.65
CA TRP A 367 8.54 -18.35 5.23
C TRP A 367 9.18 -17.62 6.40
N LEU A 368 8.52 -17.55 7.57
CA LEU A 368 9.09 -16.97 8.79
C LEU A 368 10.38 -17.67 9.25
N GLY A 369 10.45 -19.00 9.09
CA GLY A 369 11.63 -19.80 9.40
C GLY A 369 12.78 -19.66 8.39
N SER A 370 12.57 -18.94 7.27
CA SER A 370 13.59 -18.80 6.23
C SER A 370 14.69 -17.80 6.62
N LEU A 371 15.95 -18.13 6.29
CA LEU A 371 17.11 -17.29 6.62
C LEU A 371 17.26 -16.05 5.72
N SER A 372 16.43 -15.90 4.68
CA SER A 372 16.66 -14.94 3.58
C SER A 372 15.47 -14.05 3.27
N ILE A 373 14.73 -13.56 4.28
CA ILE A 373 13.73 -12.51 4.06
C ILE A 373 14.47 -11.21 3.68
N THR A 374 14.26 -10.77 2.43
CA THR A 374 14.93 -9.61 1.82
C THR A 374 13.98 -8.44 1.60
N ALA A 375 14.52 -7.26 1.29
CA ALA A 375 13.73 -6.06 1.06
C ALA A 375 12.98 -6.11 -0.27
N HIS A 376 11.71 -5.68 -0.27
CA HIS A 376 10.93 -5.52 -1.50
C HIS A 376 11.33 -4.24 -2.22
N ARG A 377 11.28 -4.26 -3.56
CA ARG A 377 11.71 -3.16 -4.43
C ARG A 377 10.61 -2.85 -5.45
N TYR A 378 10.24 -1.57 -5.56
CA TYR A 378 9.15 -1.06 -6.41
C TYR A 378 9.50 0.22 -7.15
#